data_AF-A0AAW5BRA8-F1
#
_entry.id   AF-A0AAW5BRA8-F1
#
_cell.length_a   1.000
_cell.length_b   1.000
_cell.length_c   1.000
_cell.angle_alpha   90.00
_cell.angle_beta   90.00
_cell.angle_gamma   90.00
#
_symmetry.space_group_name_H-M   'P 1'
#
loop_
_entity.id
_entity.type
_entity.pdbx_description
1 polymer ?
#
loop_
_entity_poly.entity_id
_entity_poly.type
_entity_poly.pdbx_seq_one_letter_code
_entity_poly.pdbx_strand_id
1 'polypeptide(L)' 'MGYRCVNGELEIVPEQAEVVKQIFDLYLAGNTFAQIKRALEKQKITTATGKLG' A
#
# COMPACT_ATOMS: atom_id res chain seq x y z
N MET A 1 -0.22 9.01 -0.92
CA MET A 1 -1.68 9.21 -0.77
C MET A 1 -2.38 8.44 -1.88
N GLY A 2 -3.36 7.60 -1.52
CA GLY A 2 -4.04 6.55 -2.34
C GLY A 2 -4.82 7.02 -3.57
N TYR A 3 -5.01 8.34 -3.70
CA TYR A 3 -5.87 8.93 -4.70
C TYR A 3 -5.15 10.14 -5.30
N ARG A 4 -5.24 10.31 -6.62
CA ARG A 4 -4.93 11.58 -7.31
C ARG A 4 -6.23 12.27 -7.63
N CYS A 5 -6.28 13.57 -7.38
CA CYS A 5 -7.41 14.39 -7.82
C CYS A 5 -7.11 14.87 -9.24
N VAL A 6 -7.81 14.32 -10.23
CA VAL A 6 -7.70 14.76 -11.63
C VAL A 6 -9.06 15.33 -12.01
N ASN A 7 -9.10 16.60 -12.43
CA ASN A 7 -10.33 17.30 -12.84
C ASN A 7 -11.48 17.29 -11.81
N GLY A 8 -11.16 17.21 -10.51
CA GLY A 8 -12.17 17.20 -9.44
C GLY A 8 -12.67 15.81 -9.05
N GLU A 9 -12.15 14.74 -9.66
CA GLU A 9 -12.48 13.36 -9.31
C GLU A 9 -11.30 12.65 -8.63
N LEU A 10 -11.61 11.82 -7.63
CA LEU A 10 -10.66 10.98 -6.91
C LEU A 10 -10.34 9.74 -7.75
N GLU A 11 -9.23 9.77 -8.46
CA GLU A 11 -8.73 8.63 -9.22
C GLU A 11 -7.87 7.74 -8.32
N ILE A 12 -8.24 6.47 -8.21
CA ILE A 12 -7.43 5.45 -7.51
C ILE A 12 -6.14 5.28 -8.29
N VAL A 13 -5.00 5.45 -7.63
CA VAL A 13 -3.72 5.12 -8.26
C VAL A 13 -3.60 3.59 -8.28
N PRO A 14 -3.64 2.92 -9.45
CA PRO A 14 -3.70 1.46 -9.53
C PRO A 14 -2.54 0.78 -8.83
N GLU A 15 -1.33 1.36 -8.91
CA GLU A 15 -0.16 0.91 -8.15
C GLU A 15 -0.38 0.91 -6.63
N GLN A 16 -1.07 1.92 -6.09
CA GLN A 16 -1.38 1.96 -4.65
C GLN A 16 -2.55 1.03 -4.28
N ALA A 17 -3.47 0.78 -5.21
CA ALA A 17 -4.54 -0.19 -5.02
C ALA A 17 -4.01 -1.62 -4.86
N GLU A 18 -2.97 -1.99 -5.61
CA GLU A 18 -2.31 -3.29 -5.47
C GLU A 18 -1.68 -3.46 -4.08
N VAL A 19 -1.01 -2.42 -3.57
CA VAL A 19 -0.42 -2.42 -2.21
C VAL A 19 -1.50 -2.56 -1.15
N VAL A 20 -2.61 -1.82 -1.27
CA VAL A 20 -3.75 -1.92 -0.34
C VAL A 20 -4.35 -3.32 -0.36
N LYS A 21 -4.56 -3.89 -1.56
CA LYS A 21 -5.05 -5.26 -1.72
C LYS A 21 -4.14 -6.27 -1.02
N GLN A 22 -2.83 -6.15 -1.23
CA GLN A 22 -1.85 -7.05 -0.61
C GLN A 22 -1.83 -6.94 0.93
N ILE A 23 -2.02 -5.74 1.49
CA ILE A 23 -2.16 -5.53 2.94
C ILE A 23 -3.39 -6.29 3.47
N PHE A 24 -4.52 -6.18 2.79
CA PHE A 24 -5.75 -6.87 3.17
C PHE A 24 -5.61 -8.39 3.06
N ASP A 25 -5.00 -8.90 2.00
CA ASP A 25 -4.75 -10.35 1.83
C ASP A 25 -3.88 -10.90 2.97
N LEU A 26 -2.83 -10.18 3.37
CA LEU A 26 -1.96 -10.59 4.48
C LEU A 26 -2.70 -10.52 5.83
N TYR A 27 -3.53 -9.51 6.05
CA TYR A 27 -4.34 -9.38 7.26
C TYR A 27 -5.35 -10.52 7.37
N LEU A 28 -6.04 -10.86 6.29
CA LEU A 28 -6.99 -11.98 6.22
C LEU A 28 -6.29 -13.33 6.41
N ALA A 29 -5.03 -13.46 6.00
CA ALA A 29 -4.19 -14.62 6.27
C ALA A 29 -3.73 -14.72 7.74
N GLY A 30 -4.16 -13.82 8.62
CA GLY A 30 -3.84 -13.83 10.06
C GLY A 30 -2.52 -13.18 10.43
N ASN A 31 -1.90 -12.41 9.51
CA ASN A 31 -0.67 -11.69 9.83
C ASN A 31 -0.96 -10.47 10.70
N THR A 32 -0.14 -10.28 11.72
CA THR A 32 -0.13 -9.06 12.52
C THR A 32 0.41 -7.88 11.70
N PHE A 33 0.03 -6.66 12.08
CA PHE A 33 0.55 -5.43 11.44
C PHE A 33 2.09 -5.38 11.36
N ALA A 34 2.79 -5.89 12.36
CA ALA A 34 4.26 -5.96 12.36
C ALA A 34 4.80 -6.92 11.28
N GLN A 35 4.15 -8.05 11.06
CA GLN A 35 4.50 -9.01 10.00
C GLN A 35 4.19 -8.43 8.61
N ILE A 36 3.04 -7.78 8.46
CA ILE A 36 2.65 -7.11 7.21
C ILE A 36 3.68 -6.03 6.86
N LYS A 37 4.06 -5.18 7.81
CA LYS A 37 5.10 -4.16 7.62
C LYS A 37 6.41 -4.76 7.11
N ARG A 38 6.91 -5.81 7.77
CA ARG A 38 8.14 -6.51 7.34
C ARG A 38 8.01 -7.13 5.95
N ALA A 39 6.84 -7.68 5.61
CA ALA A 39 6.58 -8.27 4.31
C ALA A 39 6.58 -7.22 3.18
N LEU A 40 6.05 -6.03 3.44
CA LEU A 40 6.08 -4.90 2.50
C LEU A 40 7.49 -4.31 2.34
N GLU A 41 8.22 -4.14 3.45
CA GLU A 41 9.62 -3.68 3.44
C GLU A 41 10.53 -4.64 2.65
N LYS A 42 10.34 -5.95 2.81
CA LYS A 42 11.08 -6.98 2.05
C LYS A 42 10.79 -6.91 0.56
N GLN A 43 9.59 -6.51 0.16
CA GLN A 43 9.19 -6.34 -1.24
C GLN A 43 9.66 -5.01 -1.84
N LYS A 44 10.38 -4.17 -1.06
CA LYS A 44 10.80 -2.82 -1.47
C LYS A 44 9.65 -1.94 -1.95
N ILE A 45 8.42 -2.23 -1.50
CA ILE A 45 7.27 -1.37 -1.75
C ILE A 45 7.54 -0.08 -1.00
N THR A 46 7.89 0.97 -1.73
CA THR A 46 8.15 2.28 -1.16
C THR A 46 6.83 2.82 -0.62
N THR A 47 6.86 3.38 0.58
CA THR A 47 5.71 4.08 1.16
C THR A 47 5.23 5.14 0.15
N ALA A 48 3.95 5.50 0.20
CA ALA A 48 3.30 6.39 -0.77
C ALA A 48 3.87 7.84 -0.86
N THR A 49 5.04 8.07 -0.26
CA THR A 49 5.85 9.29 -0.26
C THR A 49 7.28 9.07 -0.79
N GLY A 50 7.64 7.87 -1.23
CA GLY A 50 8.96 7.56 -1.84
C GLY A 50 10.17 7.70 -0.91
N LYS A 51 9.98 8.04 0.37
CA LYS A 51 11.07 8.12 1.34
C LYS A 51 11.26 6.76 2.01
N LEU A 52 12.36 6.09 1.66
CA LEU A 52 12.98 5.15 2.58
C LEU A 52 13.34 5.93 3.86
N GLY A 53 12.78 5.50 4.99
CA GLY A 53 13.26 5.89 6.30
C GLY A 53 14.54 5.13 6.65
#